data_AF-M8D2J3-F1
#
_entry.id   AF-M8D2J3-F1
#
_cell.length_a   1.000
_cell.length_b   1.000
_cell.length_c   1.000
_cell.angle_alpha   90.00
_cell.angle_beta   90.00
_cell.angle_gamma   90.00
#
_symmetry.space_group_name_H-M   'P 1'
#
loop_
_entity.id
_entity.type
_entity.pdbx_description
1 polymer ?
#
loop_
_entity_poly.entity_id
_entity_poly.type
_entity_poly.pdbx_seq_one_letter_code
_entity_poly.pdbx_strand_id
1 'polypeptide(L)'
;MFDSLEGGSSGGGPSEVSSGAAAAPAAAGTDQVMSEVYLGRQICNVVACEGAERTERHETLGQWRNRLGNAGFETVHLGSNAYKQASTLLALFAGGDGYKVEEKEGCLTLGWHTRPLIATSAWRLAGP
;
A
#
# COMPACT_ATOMS: atom_id res chain seq x y z
N MET A 1 3.46 -41.61 -10.85
CA MET A 1 4.47 -41.86 -11.91
C MET A 1 5.73 -41.13 -11.44
N PHE A 2 6.52 -41.64 -10.49
CA PHE A 2 7.49 -42.76 -10.60
C PHE A 2 8.28 -42.69 -11.91
N ASP A 3 9.55 -42.27 -11.88
CA ASP A 3 10.76 -43.12 -11.82
C ASP A 3 12.01 -42.18 -11.84
N SER A 4 12.91 -42.20 -10.86
CA SER A 4 14.13 -43.04 -10.76
C SER A 4 15.18 -42.78 -11.85
N LEU A 5 16.41 -42.49 -11.42
CA LEU A 5 17.66 -43.08 -11.95
C LEU A 5 18.81 -42.78 -10.97
N GLU A 6 19.31 -43.85 -10.35
CA GLU A 6 20.57 -43.87 -9.60
C GLU A 6 21.79 -43.78 -10.53
N GLY A 7 22.91 -43.32 -9.99
CA GLY A 7 24.22 -43.46 -10.62
C GLY A 7 25.32 -42.78 -9.83
N GLY A 8 25.91 -43.49 -8.87
CA GLY A 8 27.11 -43.02 -8.15
C GLY A 8 28.39 -43.30 -8.94
N SER A 9 29.40 -42.43 -8.79
CA SER A 9 30.78 -42.85 -8.55
C SER A 9 31.70 -41.68 -8.15
N SER A 10 32.45 -41.95 -7.08
CA SER A 10 33.70 -41.39 -6.54
C SER A 10 34.48 -40.25 -7.22
N GLY A 11 34.98 -39.33 -6.38
CA GLY A 11 36.09 -38.42 -6.68
C GLY A 11 36.37 -37.46 -5.51
N GLY A 12 37.52 -37.59 -4.84
CA GLY A 12 37.85 -36.89 -3.60
C GLY A 12 38.48 -35.49 -3.74
N GLY A 13 38.57 -34.80 -2.60
CA GLY A 13 39.31 -33.54 -2.42
C GLY A 13 38.68 -32.64 -1.34
N PRO A 14 39.40 -32.22 -0.27
CA PRO A 14 38.81 -31.51 0.86
C PRO A 14 38.91 -29.99 0.72
N SER A 15 38.09 -29.30 1.53
CA SER A 15 38.25 -27.92 2.01
C SER A 15 37.67 -26.81 1.12
N GLU A 16 36.46 -26.36 1.45
CA GLU A 16 36.13 -24.94 1.53
C GLU A 16 34.92 -24.76 2.44
N VAL A 17 35.15 -24.19 3.63
CA VAL A 17 34.10 -23.77 4.56
C VAL A 17 33.43 -22.53 3.97
N SER A 18 32.48 -22.73 3.07
CA SER A 18 31.53 -21.71 2.69
C SER A 18 30.48 -21.62 3.79
N SER A 19 30.73 -20.75 4.78
CA SER A 19 29.69 -20.25 5.68
C SER A 19 28.77 -19.31 4.89
N GLY A 20 28.00 -19.91 3.98
CA GLY A 20 26.83 -19.28 3.41
C GLY A 20 25.75 -19.30 4.47
N ALA A 21 25.62 -18.20 5.23
CA ALA A 21 24.37 -17.92 5.90
C ALA A 21 23.30 -17.83 4.80
N ALA A 22 22.61 -18.94 4.57
CA ALA A 22 21.41 -18.97 3.75
C ALA A 22 20.46 -17.96 4.39
N ALA A 23 20.31 -16.80 3.76
CA ALA A 23 19.27 -15.87 4.09
C ALA A 23 17.97 -16.67 4.02
N ALA A 24 17.32 -16.84 5.18
CA ALA A 24 16.05 -17.53 5.31
C ALA A 24 15.09 -16.99 4.23
N PRO A 25 14.23 -17.83 3.64
CA PRO A 25 13.19 -17.35 2.74
C PRO A 25 12.31 -16.40 3.55
N ALA A 26 12.51 -15.09 3.34
CA ALA A 26 11.82 -14.05 4.07
C ALA A 26 10.32 -14.13 3.76
N ALA A 27 9.51 -14.41 4.78
CA ALA A 27 8.17 -13.87 5.03
C ALA A 27 7.10 -13.86 3.90
N ALA A 28 7.32 -14.52 2.77
CA ALA A 28 6.43 -14.45 1.61
C ALA A 28 5.05 -15.07 1.88
N GLY A 29 4.99 -16.12 2.73
CA GLY A 29 3.74 -16.80 3.03
C GLY A 29 2.79 -16.02 3.94
N THR A 30 3.33 -15.23 4.89
CA THR A 30 2.51 -14.46 5.84
C THR A 30 1.98 -13.17 5.23
N ASP A 31 2.78 -12.48 4.41
CA ASP A 31 2.36 -11.23 3.75
C ASP A 31 1.25 -11.47 2.71
N GLN A 32 1.36 -12.58 1.97
CA GLN A 32 0.37 -12.97 0.97
C GLN A 32 -0.99 -13.32 1.60
N VAL A 33 -1.01 -14.12 2.67
CA VAL A 33 -2.25 -14.51 3.36
C VAL A 33 -2.92 -13.29 4.00
N MET A 34 -2.15 -12.39 4.62
CA MET A 34 -2.70 -11.17 5.22
C MET A 34 -3.27 -10.22 4.18
N SER A 35 -2.59 -10.07 3.04
CA SER A 35 -3.07 -9.27 1.91
C SER A 35 -4.37 -9.82 1.33
N GLU A 36 -4.47 -11.14 1.17
CA GLU A 36 -5.68 -11.80 0.66
C GLU A 36 -6.88 -11.64 1.59
N VAL A 37 -6.67 -11.78 2.91
CA VAL A 37 -7.74 -11.60 3.90
C VAL A 37 -8.22 -10.15 3.95
N TYR A 38 -7.29 -9.18 3.96
CA TYR A 38 -7.65 -7.77 4.11
C TYR A 38 -8.24 -7.17 2.83
N LEU A 39 -7.55 -7.34 1.70
CA LEU A 39 -8.00 -6.81 0.41
C LEU A 39 -9.16 -7.61 -0.15
N GLY A 40 -9.19 -8.94 0.03
CA GLY A 40 -10.29 -9.79 -0.43
C GLY A 40 -11.62 -9.41 0.23
N ARG A 41 -11.63 -9.13 1.54
CA ARG A 41 -12.84 -8.68 2.23
C ARG A 41 -13.34 -7.33 1.71
N GLN A 42 -12.42 -6.40 1.46
CA GLN A 42 -12.73 -5.07 0.90
C GLN A 42 -13.32 -5.18 -0.51
N ILE A 43 -12.70 -5.99 -1.37
CA ILE A 43 -13.19 -6.27 -2.74
C ILE A 43 -14.58 -6.91 -2.69
N CYS A 44 -14.80 -7.93 -1.86
CA CYS A 44 -16.11 -8.57 -1.72
C CYS A 44 -17.19 -7.60 -1.24
N ASN A 45 -16.90 -6.71 -0.30
CA ASN A 45 -17.86 -5.70 0.16
C ASN A 45 -18.23 -4.74 -0.98
N VAL A 46 -17.24 -4.29 -1.77
CA VAL A 46 -17.48 -3.38 -2.88
C VAL A 46 -18.26 -4.04 -4.03
N VAL A 47 -17.96 -5.30 -4.37
CA VAL A 47 -18.50 -5.99 -5.55
C VAL A 47 -19.80 -6.74 -5.26
N ALA A 48 -19.92 -7.39 -4.09
CA ALA A 48 -21.01 -8.32 -3.79
C ALA A 48 -22.09 -7.75 -2.86
N CYS A 49 -21.84 -6.62 -2.17
CA CYS A 49 -22.83 -6.00 -1.29
C CYS A 49 -23.53 -4.82 -1.96
N GLU A 50 -24.85 -4.75 -1.84
CA GLU A 50 -25.67 -3.62 -2.30
C GLU A 50 -26.43 -2.96 -1.13
N GLY A 51 -27.01 -1.78 -1.35
CA GLY A 51 -27.90 -1.13 -0.37
C GLY A 51 -27.25 -0.84 0.98
N ALA A 52 -27.88 -1.25 2.08
CA ALA A 52 -27.40 -1.01 3.44
C ALA A 52 -26.20 -1.91 3.84
N GLU A 53 -25.96 -3.00 3.10
CA GLU A 53 -24.87 -3.94 3.39
C GLU A 53 -23.52 -3.47 2.85
N ARG A 54 -23.52 -2.61 1.81
CA ARG A 54 -22.30 -2.00 1.28
C ARG A 54 -21.78 -0.94 2.23
N THR A 55 -20.76 -1.30 3.00
CA THR A 55 -20.12 -0.44 4.00
C THR A 55 -19.01 0.40 3.36
N GLU A 56 -18.30 -0.16 2.37
CA GLU A 56 -17.25 0.52 1.64
C GLU A 56 -17.84 1.40 0.53
N ARG A 57 -18.02 2.69 0.85
CA ARG A 57 -18.41 3.73 -0.11
C ARG A 57 -17.27 4.72 -0.28
N HIS A 58 -16.27 4.33 -1.06
CA HIS A 58 -15.21 5.27 -1.45
C HIS A 58 -15.82 6.39 -2.32
N GLU A 59 -15.90 7.57 -1.75
CA GLU A 59 -16.27 8.80 -2.45
C GLU A 59 -15.00 9.54 -2.87
N THR A 60 -15.10 10.30 -3.94
CA THR A 60 -13.99 11.13 -4.42
C THR A 60 -13.67 12.25 -3.42
N LEU A 61 -12.43 12.74 -3.43
CA LEU A 61 -12.03 13.88 -2.58
C LEU A 61 -12.94 15.11 -2.77
N GLY A 62 -13.42 15.34 -3.99
CA GLY A 62 -14.34 16.44 -4.30
C GLY A 62 -15.71 16.29 -3.60
N GLN A 63 -16.23 15.07 -3.51
CA GLN A 63 -17.48 14.80 -2.78
C GLN A 63 -17.31 15.02 -1.27
N TRP A 64 -16.20 14.52 -0.71
CA TRP A 64 -15.86 14.79 0.70
C TRP A 64 -15.72 16.28 0.99
N ARG A 65 -15.13 17.05 0.07
CA ARG A 65 -15.03 18.50 0.21
C ARG A 65 -16.38 19.18 0.24
N ASN A 66 -17.30 18.81 -0.66
CA ASN A 66 -18.64 19.37 -0.66
C ASN A 66 -19.39 19.03 0.64
N ARG A 67 -19.27 17.79 1.14
CA ARG A 67 -19.88 17.38 2.40
C ARG A 67 -19.34 18.16 3.60
N LEU A 68 -18.02 18.30 3.71
CA LEU A 68 -17.38 19.00 4.82
C LEU A 68 -17.60 20.51 4.74
N GLY A 69 -17.57 21.09 3.53
CA GLY A 69 -17.94 22.49 3.30
C GLY A 69 -19.37 22.80 3.72
N ASN A 70 -20.33 21.95 3.32
CA ASN A 70 -21.73 22.09 3.73
C ASN A 70 -21.94 21.90 5.25
N ALA A 71 -21.03 21.22 5.93
CA ALA A 71 -21.03 21.05 7.37
C ALA A 71 -20.31 22.20 8.13
N GLY A 72 -19.86 23.24 7.43
CA GLY A 72 -19.20 24.41 8.02
C GLY A 72 -17.70 24.24 8.26
N PHE A 73 -17.04 23.30 7.58
CA PHE A 73 -15.59 23.15 7.63
C PHE A 73 -14.92 23.80 6.43
N GLU A 74 -13.75 24.39 6.65
CA GLU A 74 -12.87 24.87 5.60
C GLU A 74 -11.59 24.03 5.52
N THR A 75 -11.08 23.87 4.30
CA THR A 75 -9.84 23.12 4.05
C THR A 75 -8.64 23.87 4.61
N VAL A 76 -7.77 23.16 5.31
CA VAL A 76 -6.47 23.65 5.77
C VAL A 76 -5.38 23.04 4.88
N HIS A 77 -4.48 23.88 4.40
CA HIS A 77 -3.31 23.41 3.67
C HIS A 77 -2.40 22.61 4.61
N LEU A 78 -2.17 21.33 4.28
CA LEU A 78 -1.23 20.46 4.99
C LEU A 78 0.21 21.00 4.96
N GLY A 79 0.51 21.86 3.99
CA GLY A 79 1.77 22.55 3.86
C GLY A 79 2.89 21.67 3.29
N SER A 80 3.96 22.34 2.86
CA SER A 80 5.09 21.69 2.17
C SER A 80 5.87 20.70 3.06
N ASN A 81 5.77 20.82 4.38
CA ASN A 81 6.42 19.90 5.31
C ASN A 81 5.79 18.50 5.28
N ALA A 82 4.46 18.42 5.22
CA ALA A 82 3.76 17.15 5.13
C ALA A 82 4.08 16.44 3.81
N TYR A 83 4.12 17.19 2.70
CA TYR A 83 4.56 16.67 1.41
C TYR A 83 5.99 16.09 1.50
N LYS A 84 6.95 16.86 2.02
CA LYS A 84 8.35 16.41 2.17
C LYS A 84 8.46 15.14 3.01
N GLN A 85 7.76 15.07 4.14
CA GLN A 85 7.76 13.87 4.99
C GLN A 85 7.22 12.66 4.23
N ALA A 86 6.09 12.81 3.53
CA ALA A 86 5.51 11.74 2.72
C ALA A 86 6.45 11.30 1.58
N SER A 87 7.10 12.24 0.90
CA SER A 87 8.10 11.95 -0.14
C SER A 87 9.32 11.21 0.43
N THR A 88 9.83 11.61 1.60
CA THR A 88 10.93 10.92 2.26
C THR A 88 10.55 9.49 2.65
N LEU A 89 9.34 9.28 3.19
CA LEU A 89 8.86 7.94 3.50
C LEU A 89 8.79 7.05 2.25
N LEU A 90 8.29 7.58 1.13
CA LEU A 90 8.30 6.83 -0.13
C LEU A 90 9.72 6.51 -0.58
N ALA A 91 10.66 7.45 -0.49
CA ALA A 91 12.05 7.20 -0.87
C ALA A 91 12.71 6.10 -0.01
N LEU A 92 12.35 6.01 1.27
CA LEU A 92 12.92 5.02 2.20
C LEU A 92 12.30 3.63 2.07
N PHE A 93 10.99 3.55 1.83
CA PHE A 93 10.24 2.29 1.94
C PHE A 93 9.70 1.76 0.61
N ALA A 94 9.48 2.61 -0.40
CA ALA A 94 8.82 2.22 -1.64
C ALA A 94 9.80 1.83 -2.77
N GLY A 95 11.12 1.88 -2.53
CA GLY A 95 12.13 1.47 -3.53
C GLY A 95 12.14 2.28 -4.83
N GLY A 96 11.39 3.38 -4.89
CA GLY A 96 11.27 4.26 -6.06
C GLY A 96 10.36 3.76 -7.18
N ASP A 97 9.70 2.60 -7.05
CA ASP A 97 8.83 2.08 -8.11
C ASP A 97 7.35 2.31 -7.79
N GLY A 98 6.64 2.86 -8.77
CA GLY A 98 5.19 3.06 -8.80
C GLY A 98 4.57 4.09 -7.84
N TYR A 99 4.98 4.19 -6.57
CA TYR A 99 4.33 5.11 -5.63
C TYR A 99 4.72 6.58 -5.85
N LYS A 100 3.71 7.46 -5.85
CA LYS A 100 3.87 8.91 -5.94
C LYS A 100 2.98 9.63 -4.94
N VAL A 101 3.41 10.80 -4.48
CA VAL A 101 2.57 11.72 -3.70
C VAL A 101 2.41 13.00 -4.50
N GLU A 102 1.18 13.49 -4.60
CA GLU A 102 0.83 14.74 -5.28
C GLU A 102 0.09 15.66 -4.30
N GLU A 103 0.42 16.94 -4.32
CA GLU A 103 -0.36 17.96 -3.61
C GLU A 103 -1.36 18.59 -4.58
N LYS A 104 -2.64 18.55 -4.24
CA LYS A 104 -3.70 19.20 -5.01
C LYS A 104 -4.70 19.84 -4.06
N GLU A 105 -4.95 21.14 -4.26
CA GLU A 105 -5.99 21.89 -3.54
C GLU A 105 -5.83 21.78 -2.00
N GLY A 106 -4.59 21.88 -1.51
CA GLY A 106 -4.24 21.79 -0.09
C GLY A 106 -4.29 20.37 0.52
N CYS A 107 -4.61 19.36 -0.29
CA CYS A 107 -4.69 17.96 0.09
C CYS A 107 -3.49 17.19 -0.50
N LEU A 108 -3.05 16.15 0.20
CA LEU A 108 -2.04 15.21 -0.30
C LEU A 108 -2.73 13.96 -0.84
N THR A 109 -2.31 13.49 -2.01
CA THR A 109 -2.84 12.25 -2.60
C THR A 109 -1.69 11.30 -2.86
N LEU A 110 -1.72 10.13 -2.22
CA LEU A 110 -0.87 8.99 -2.54
C LEU A 110 -1.47 8.26 -3.74
N GLY A 111 -0.66 8.00 -4.75
CA GLY A 111 -1.03 7.23 -5.93
C GLY A 111 0.00 6.16 -6.28
N TRP A 112 -0.43 5.23 -7.13
CA TRP A 112 0.41 4.24 -7.80
C TRP A 112 0.36 4.47 -9.31
N HIS A 113 1.49 4.79 -9.91
CA HIS A 113 1.66 5.32 -11.27
C HIS A 113 0.69 6.47 -11.56
N THR A 114 -0.35 6.24 -12.36
CA THR A 114 -1.35 7.24 -12.74
C THR A 114 -2.64 7.14 -11.92
N ARG A 115 -2.72 6.20 -10.97
CA ARG A 115 -3.93 5.91 -10.20
C ARG A 115 -3.86 6.49 -8.79
N PRO A 116 -4.77 7.40 -8.40
CA PRO A 116 -4.87 7.84 -7.02
C PRO A 116 -5.39 6.70 -6.13
N LEU A 117 -4.80 6.53 -4.95
CA LEU A 117 -5.16 5.48 -3.98
C LEU A 117 -5.78 6.09 -2.73
N ILE A 118 -5.06 7.00 -2.07
CA ILE A 118 -5.45 7.56 -0.76
C ILE A 118 -5.31 9.08 -0.82
N ALA A 119 -6.36 9.79 -0.39
CA ALA A 119 -6.31 11.24 -0.21
C ALA A 119 -6.31 11.60 1.27
N THR A 120 -5.43 12.51 1.66
CA THR A 120 -5.29 13.08 3.00
C THR A 120 -5.61 14.57 2.92
N SER A 121 -6.53 15.03 3.76
CA SER A 121 -6.96 16.43 3.83
C SER A 121 -7.08 16.85 5.29
N ALA A 122 -6.80 18.12 5.58
CA ALA A 122 -6.98 18.71 6.89
C ALA A 122 -8.10 19.76 6.83
N TRP A 123 -8.84 19.89 7.93
CA TRP A 123 -10.03 20.74 8.02
C TRP A 123 -10.04 21.47 9.34
N ARG A 124 -10.56 22.70 9.35
CA ARG A 124 -10.90 23.45 10.56
C ARG A 124 -12.33 23.97 10.45
N LEU A 125 -12.94 24.28 11.58
CA LEU A 125 -14.23 24.98 11.57
C LEU A 125 -14.05 26.33 10.87
N ALA A 126 -14.94 26.65 9.93
CA ALA A 126 -14.98 27.97 9.34
C ALA A 126 -15.29 28.95 10.47
N GLY A 127 -14.41 29.94 10.67
CA GLY A 127 -14.63 31.01 11.64
C GLY A 127 -15.91 31.80 11.31
N PRO A 128 -16.55 32.42 12.31
CA PRO A 128 -17.72 33.29 12.10
C PRO A 128 -17.39 34.50 11.23
#